data_AF-A0A6L6SXS2-F1
#
_entry.id   AF-A0A6L6SXS2-F1
#
_cell.length_a   1.000
_cell.length_b   1.000
_cell.length_c   1.000
_cell.angle_alpha   90.00
_cell.angle_beta   90.00
_cell.angle_gamma   90.00
#
_symmetry.space_group_name_H-M   'P 1'
#
loop_
_entity.id
_entity.type
_entity.pdbx_description
1 polymer ?
#
loop_
_entity_poly.entity_id
_entity_poly.type
_entity_poly.pdbx_seq_one_letter_code
_entity_poly.pdbx_strand_id
1 'polypeptide(L)'
;MLPFFIYWGVILACIAWLALSVYFSVFYLVRKENGNLWAFALFNVIAAIVLAITLAVYRTWGWGITQYSSLIYLILAIYGVVVLLQAILGREPKKAAA
;
A
#
# COMPACT_ATOMS: atom_id res chain seq x y z
N MET A 1 20.54 -5.22 16.51
CA MET A 1 20.42 -3.93 15.78
C MET A 1 19.92 -4.12 14.34
N LEU A 2 20.39 -5.13 13.60
CA LEU A 2 19.90 -5.39 12.23
C LEU A 2 18.36 -5.56 12.11
N PRO A 3 17.67 -6.34 12.96
CA PRO A 3 16.20 -6.45 12.88
C PRO A 3 15.49 -5.10 13.08
N PHE A 4 16.04 -4.22 13.90
CA PHE A 4 15.48 -2.89 14.10
C PHE A 4 15.52 -2.06 12.81
N PHE A 5 16.65 -2.06 12.09
CA PHE A 5 16.79 -1.33 10.83
C PHE A 5 15.91 -1.91 9.72
N ILE A 6 15.80 -3.23 9.62
CA ILE A 6 14.94 -3.88 8.64
C ILE A 6 13.48 -3.53 8.92
N TYR A 7 13.04 -3.61 10.17
CA TYR A 7 11.67 -3.26 10.58
C TYR A 7 11.28 -1.84 10.14
N TRP A 8 12.09 -0.85 10.53
CA TRP A 8 11.82 0.54 10.19
C TRP A 8 12.02 0.85 8.72
N GLY A 9 13.01 0.21 8.07
CA GLY A 9 13.25 0.34 6.64
C GLY A 9 12.04 -0.07 5.81
N VAL A 10 11.41 -1.21 6.13
CA VAL A 10 10.20 -1.65 5.45
C VAL A 10 9.03 -0.69 5.70
N ILE A 11 8.82 -0.24 6.94
CA ILE A 11 7.75 0.71 7.27
C ILE A 11 7.91 2.02 6.50
N LEU A 12 9.10 2.61 6.53
CA LEU A 12 9.37 3.89 5.86
C LEU A 12 9.27 3.77 4.34
N ALA A 13 9.76 2.65 3.77
CA ALA A 13 9.59 2.37 2.34
C ALA A 13 8.11 2.25 1.95
N CYS A 14 7.29 1.59 2.77
CA CYS A 14 5.85 1.51 2.55
C CYS A 14 5.18 2.89 2.65
N ILE A 15 5.52 3.70 3.65
CA ILE A 15 4.98 5.07 3.78
C ILE A 15 5.36 5.93 2.56
N ALA A 16 6.62 5.88 2.13
CA ALA A 16 7.07 6.61 0.95
C ALA A 16 6.35 6.14 -0.32
N TRP A 17 6.20 4.82 -0.50
CA TRP A 17 5.44 4.24 -1.61
C TRP A 17 3.97 4.66 -1.58
N LEU A 18 3.33 4.63 -0.41
CA LEU A 18 1.95 5.05 -0.23
C LEU A 18 1.75 6.51 -0.64
N ALA A 19 2.64 7.41 -0.21
CA ALA A 19 2.59 8.82 -0.58
C ALA A 19 2.70 9.02 -2.10
N LEU A 20 3.67 8.35 -2.75
CA LEU A 20 3.83 8.39 -4.21
C LEU A 20 2.60 7.82 -4.93
N SER A 21 2.09 6.68 -4.47
CA SER A 21 0.93 6.01 -5.04
C SER A 21 -0.31 6.91 -4.99
N VAL A 22 -0.56 7.58 -3.86
CA VAL A 22 -1.66 8.55 -3.72
C VAL A 22 -1.45 9.76 -4.62
N TYR A 23 -0.24 10.34 -4.64
CA TYR A 23 0.09 11.48 -5.51
C TYR A 23 -0.19 11.16 -6.98
N PHE A 24 0.34 10.06 -7.50
CA PHE A 24 0.13 9.66 -8.89
C PHE A 24 -1.32 9.29 -9.18
N SER A 25 -2.03 8.70 -8.21
CA SER A 25 -3.46 8.45 -8.36
C SER A 25 -4.25 9.73 -8.60
N VAL A 26 -3.99 10.77 -7.80
CA VAL A 26 -4.61 12.10 -7.99
C VAL A 26 -4.19 12.70 -9.34
N PHE A 27 -2.90 12.62 -9.70
CA PHE A 27 -2.37 13.12 -10.96
C PHE A 27 -3.10 12.52 -12.19
N TYR A 28 -3.33 11.21 -12.20
CA TYR A 28 -4.03 10.51 -13.29
C TYR A 28 -5.54 10.79 -13.29
N LEU A 29 -6.17 10.87 -12.12
CA LEU A 29 -7.59 11.20 -12.00
C LEU A 29 -7.93 12.58 -12.55
N VAL A 30 -7.08 13.58 -12.25
CA VAL A 30 -7.25 14.95 -12.76
C VAL A 30 -7.11 15.01 -14.28
N ARG A 31 -6.29 14.13 -14.87
CA ARG A 31 -6.06 14.05 -16.33
C ARG A 31 -7.04 13.13 -17.06
N LYS A 32 -7.98 12.50 -16.35
CA LYS A 32 -8.91 11.49 -16.90
C LYS A 32 -8.21 10.25 -17.46
N GLU A 33 -7.00 9.94 -16.99
CA GLU A 33 -6.21 8.76 -17.36
C GLU A 33 -6.46 7.62 -16.35
N ASN A 34 -7.73 7.33 -16.07
CA ASN A 34 -8.13 6.50 -14.95
C ASN A 34 -7.66 5.05 -15.07
N GLY A 35 -7.52 4.50 -16.28
CA GLY A 35 -7.06 3.12 -16.48
C GLY A 35 -5.72 2.80 -15.79
N ASN A 36 -4.87 3.80 -15.58
CA ASN A 36 -3.56 3.64 -14.92
C ASN A 36 -3.68 3.34 -13.42
N LEU A 37 -4.80 3.66 -12.78
CA LEU A 37 -5.02 3.45 -11.33
C LEU A 37 -4.99 1.97 -10.94
N TRP A 38 -5.30 1.05 -11.87
CA TRP A 38 -5.28 -0.38 -11.58
C TRP A 38 -3.87 -0.89 -11.24
N ALA A 39 -2.83 -0.34 -11.90
CA ALA A 39 -1.45 -0.68 -11.58
C ALA A 39 -1.08 -0.26 -10.16
N PHE A 40 -1.48 0.95 -9.73
CA PHE A 40 -1.25 1.41 -8.36
C PHE A 40 -1.99 0.56 -7.33
N ALA A 41 -3.22 0.13 -7.64
CA ALA A 41 -3.97 -0.78 -6.78
C ALA A 41 -3.20 -2.10 -6.58
N LEU A 42 -2.69 -2.70 -7.67
CA LEU A 42 -1.91 -3.94 -7.60
C LEU A 42 -0.65 -3.77 -6.74
N PHE A 43 0.14 -2.71 -6.98
CA PHE A 43 1.36 -2.48 -6.22
C PHE A 43 1.08 -2.17 -4.74
N ASN A 44 -0.02 -1.49 -4.42
CA ASN A 44 -0.43 -1.25 -3.04
C ASN A 44 -0.84 -2.55 -2.33
N VAL A 45 -1.47 -3.51 -3.03
CA VAL A 45 -1.72 -4.86 -2.48
C VAL A 45 -0.40 -5.57 -2.17
N ILE A 46 0.58 -5.52 -3.08
CA ILE A 46 1.89 -6.13 -2.85
C ILE A 46 2.58 -5.47 -1.64
N ALA A 47 2.57 -4.15 -1.54
CA ALA A 47 3.14 -3.43 -0.40
C ALA A 47 2.46 -3.82 0.92
N ALA A 48 1.13 -3.96 0.93
CA ALA A 48 0.39 -4.44 2.09
C ALA A 48 0.77 -5.88 2.47
N ILE A 49 0.96 -6.78 1.50
CA ILE A 49 1.41 -8.16 1.75
C ILE A 49 2.81 -8.15 2.37
N VAL A 50 3.74 -7.37 1.82
CA VAL A 50 5.11 -7.25 2.38
C VAL A 50 5.04 -6.80 3.83
N LEU A 51 4.25 -5.76 4.13
CA LEU A 51 4.10 -5.22 5.47
C LEU A 51 3.45 -6.22 6.44
N ALA A 52 2.47 -7.00 5.97
CA ALA A 52 1.82 -8.07 6.75
C ALA A 52 2.79 -9.23 7.06
N ILE A 53 3.63 -9.63 6.10
CA ILE A 53 4.69 -10.63 6.31
C ILE A 53 5.70 -10.10 7.33
N THR A 54 6.14 -8.85 7.19
CA THR A 54 7.03 -8.21 8.18
C THR A 54 6.42 -8.28 9.57
N LEU A 55 5.15 -7.91 9.72
CA LEU A 55 4.47 -8.02 11.02
C LEU A 55 4.48 -9.46 11.57
N ALA A 56 4.13 -10.45 10.74
CA ALA A 56 4.08 -11.85 11.16
C ALA A 56 5.44 -12.36 11.63
N VAL A 57 6.51 -12.08 10.87
CA VAL A 57 7.88 -12.48 11.21
C VAL A 57 8.33 -11.85 12.52
N TYR A 58 8.16 -10.52 12.66
CA TYR A 58 8.61 -9.79 13.85
C TYR A 58 7.82 -10.15 15.12
N ARG A 59 6.56 -10.57 14.98
CA ARG A 59 5.77 -11.10 16.11
C ARG A 59 6.18 -12.51 16.51
N THR A 60 6.61 -13.35 15.57
CA THR A 60 6.90 -14.77 15.83
C THR A 60 8.29 -14.97 16.41
N TRP A 61 9.29 -14.23 15.93
CA TRP A 61 10.70 -14.46 16.31
C TRP A 61 11.19 -13.67 17.53
N GLY A 62 10.30 -12.94 18.22
CA GLY A 62 10.56 -12.48 19.59
C GLY A 62 11.63 -11.40 19.76
N TRP A 63 11.91 -10.59 18.73
CA TRP A 63 12.97 -9.56 18.79
C TRP A 63 12.68 -8.35 19.69
N GLY A 64 11.55 -8.32 20.41
CA GLY A 64 11.20 -7.22 21.33
C GLY A 64 10.82 -5.88 20.66
N ILE A 65 10.75 -5.82 19.32
CA ILE A 65 10.42 -4.62 18.54
C ILE A 65 8.90 -4.42 18.41
N THR A 66 8.09 -5.38 18.88
CA THR A 66 6.65 -5.49 18.63
C THR A 66 5.79 -4.38 19.25
N GLN A 67 6.35 -3.48 20.08
CA GLN A 67 5.63 -2.33 20.65
C GLN A 67 5.11 -1.33 19.61
N TYR A 68 5.64 -1.34 18.39
CA TYR A 68 5.25 -0.41 17.31
C TYR A 68 4.26 -1.00 16.29
N SER A 69 3.61 -2.13 16.61
CA SER A 69 2.72 -2.83 15.67
C SER A 69 1.47 -2.04 15.29
N SER A 70 1.01 -1.11 16.13
CA SER A 70 -0.17 -0.26 15.87
C SER A 70 0.00 0.58 14.59
N LEU A 71 1.22 1.05 14.31
CA LEU A 71 1.52 1.78 13.09
C LEU A 71 1.40 0.90 11.85
N ILE A 72 1.89 -0.36 11.91
CA ILE A 72 1.74 -1.30 10.79
C ILE A 72 0.26 -1.56 10.51
N TYR A 73 -0.55 -1.80 11.53
CA TYR A 73 -1.99 -2.00 11.35
C TYR A 73 -2.68 -0.80 10.72
N LEU A 74 -2.31 0.42 11.14
CA LEU A 74 -2.82 1.64 10.53
C LEU A 74 -2.45 1.73 9.04
N ILE A 75 -1.19 1.48 8.68
CA ILE A 75 -0.74 1.53 7.29
C ILE A 75 -1.44 0.46 6.44
N LEU A 76 -1.62 -0.75 6.97
CA LEU A 76 -2.38 -1.81 6.30
C LEU A 76 -3.83 -1.39 6.03
N ALA A 77 -4.49 -0.76 7.00
CA ALA A 77 -5.85 -0.23 6.82
C ALA A 77 -5.89 0.86 5.73
N ILE A 78 -4.91 1.77 5.72
CA ILE A 78 -4.82 2.81 4.69
C ILE A 78 -4.59 2.20 3.30
N TYR A 79 -3.70 1.22 3.16
CA TYR A 79 -3.53 0.50 1.89
C TYR A 79 -4.82 -0.16 1.44
N GLY A 80 -5.57 -0.81 2.34
CA GLY A 80 -6.86 -1.40 2.03
C GLY A 80 -7.83 -0.38 1.44
N VAL A 81 -7.98 0.78 2.09
CA VAL A 81 -8.83 1.87 1.60
C VAL A 81 -8.36 2.40 0.25
N VAL A 82 -7.06 2.67 0.09
CA VAL A 82 -6.49 3.23 -1.15
C VAL A 82 -6.65 2.26 -2.32
N VAL A 83 -6.42 0.96 -2.11
CA VAL A 83 -6.63 -0.09 -3.11
C VAL A 83 -8.09 -0.13 -3.57
N LEU A 84 -9.04 -0.08 -2.63
CA LEU A 84 -10.46 -0.06 -2.97
C LEU A 84 -10.83 1.18 -3.79
N LEU A 85 -10.35 2.36 -3.39
CA LEU A 85 -10.58 3.60 -4.13
C LEU A 85 -9.98 3.53 -5.53
N GLN A 86 -8.73 3.09 -5.67
CA GLN A 86 -8.06 2.95 -6.97
C GLN A 86 -8.76 1.92 -7.87
N ALA A 87 -9.23 0.80 -7.31
CA ALA A 87 -9.96 -0.22 -8.05
C ALA A 87 -11.35 0.24 -8.50
N ILE A 88 -12.02 1.11 -7.75
CA ILE A 88 -13.32 1.70 -8.14
C ILE A 88 -13.10 2.80 -9.18
N LEU A 89 -12.20 3.73 -8.91
CA LEU A 89 -11.97 4.91 -9.74
C LEU A 89 -11.20 4.59 -11.03
N GLY A 90 -10.43 3.51 -11.04
CA GLY A 90 -9.71 3.01 -12.21
C GLY A 90 -10.55 2.23 -13.20
N ARG A 91 -11.85 2.02 -12.93
CA ARG A 91 -12.75 1.41 -13.90
C ARG A 91 -13.02 2.39 -15.02
N GLU A 92 -12.58 2.05 -16.22
CA GLU A 92 -13.05 2.73 -17.42
C GLU A 92 -14.48 2.26 -17.75
N PRO A 93 -15.37 3.16 -18.21
CA PRO A 93 -16.68 2.77 -18.68
C PRO A 93 -16.52 1.79 -19.86
N LYS A 94 -17.14 0.60 -19.76
CA LYS A 94 -17.22 -0.32 -20.90
C LYS A 94 -17.82 0.44 -22.07
N LYS A 95 -17.08 0.56 -23.19
CA LYS A 95 -17.68 1.01 -24.45
C LYS A 95 -18.85 0.09 -24.75
N ALA A 96 -20.04 0.67 -24.97
CA ALA A 96 -21.17 -0.09 -25.45
C ALA A 96 -20.76 -0.77 -26.76
N ALA A 97 -21.10 -2.05 -26.92
CA ALA A 97 -20.94 -2.72 -28.20
C ALA A 97 -21.74 -1.93 -29.25
N ALA A 98 -21.07 -1.52 -30.32
CA ALA A 98 -21.67 -0.81 -31.44
C ALA A 98 -22.58 -1.74 -32.25
#